data_AF-A0A962V1J1-F1
#
_entry.id   AF-A0A962V1J1-F1
#
_cell.length_a   1.000
_cell.length_b   1.000
_cell.length_c   1.000
_cell.angle_alpha   90.00
_cell.angle_beta   90.00
_cell.angle_gamma   90.00
#
_symmetry.space_group_name_H-M   'P 1'
#
loop_
_entity.id
_entity.type
_entity.pdbx_description
1 polymer ?
#
loop_
_entity_poly.entity_id
_entity_poly.type
_entity_poly.pdbx_seq_one_letter_code
_entity_poly.pdbx_strand_id
1 'polypeptide(L)' 'MQHTIDISIEWGDCDPARIVFYPNYFRWFDHGTRHLFESVGLNLKTLFDAYQVIGTPLVDARAEFLYPCRFGDRVQ' A
#
# COMPACT_ATOMS: atom_id res chain seq x y z
N MET A 1 -12.30 10.29 -7.14
CA MET A 1 -12.33 8.82 -7.11
C MET A 1 -11.74 8.38 -5.78
N GLN A 2 -12.41 7.48 -5.07
CA GLN A 2 -11.92 6.90 -3.82
C GLN A 2 -11.75 5.40 -4.08
N HIS A 3 -10.62 4.84 -3.67
CA HIS A 3 -10.33 3.41 -3.76
C HIS A 3 -9.87 2.92 -2.39
N THR A 4 -10.40 1.78 -1.97
CA THR A 4 -10.15 1.18 -0.66
C THR A 4 -9.67 -0.25 -0.89
N ILE A 5 -8.69 -0.67 -0.10
CA ILE A 5 -8.17 -2.04 -0.10
C ILE A 5 -8.35 -2.62 1.29
N ASP A 6 -8.86 -3.84 1.38
CA ASP A 6 -8.93 -4.56 2.65
C ASP A 6 -7.57 -5.21 2.94
N ILE A 7 -7.05 -4.97 4.14
CA ILE A 7 -5.82 -5.60 4.63
C ILE A 7 -6.17 -6.46 5.84
N SER A 8 -5.90 -7.76 5.72
CA SER A 8 -5.82 -8.66 6.87
C SER A 8 -4.39 -8.62 7.40
N ILE A 9 -4.20 -8.26 8.67
CA ILE A 9 -2.86 -8.18 9.26
C ILE A 9 -2.36 -9.59 9.56
N GLU A 10 -1.29 -9.99 8.88
CA GLU A 10 -0.66 -11.30 9.04
C GLU A 10 0.43 -11.30 10.11
N TRP A 11 0.81 -12.49 10.58
CA TRP A 11 1.84 -12.62 11.63
C TRP A 11 3.17 -11.99 11.19
N GLY A 12 3.52 -12.17 9.91
CA GLY A 12 4.74 -11.59 9.32
C GLY A 12 4.70 -10.07 9.14
N ASP A 13 3.54 -9.43 9.29
CA ASP A 13 3.44 -7.98 9.25
C ASP A 13 3.83 -7.33 10.59
N CYS A 14 3.94 -8.12 11.65
CA CYS A 14 4.19 -7.63 13.00
C CYS A 14 5.67 -7.71 13.38
N ASP A 15 6.11 -6.78 14.24
CA ASP A 15 7.44 -6.79 14.87
C ASP A 15 7.41 -7.46 16.27
N PRO A 16 8.55 -7.56 16.99
CA PRO A 16 8.59 -8.15 18.33
C PRO A 16 7.72 -7.46 19.39
N ALA A 17 7.26 -6.21 19.16
CA ALA A 17 6.30 -5.53 20.03
C ALA A 17 4.84 -5.99 19.79
N ARG A 18 4.63 -6.91 18.83
CA ARG A 18 3.32 -7.48 18.44
C ARG A 18 2.37 -6.47 17.81
N ILE A 19 2.92 -5.47 17.13
CA ILE A 19 2.18 -4.50 16.32
C ILE A 19 2.76 -4.49 14.91
N VAL A 20 2.02 -3.94 13.95
CA VAL A 20 2.51 -3.81 12.57
C VAL A 20 3.82 -3.03 12.53
N PHE A 21 4.82 -3.61 11.86
CA PHE A 21 6.07 -2.92 11.57
C PHE A 21 5.80 -1.80 10.57
N TYR A 22 6.10 -0.55 10.96
CA TYR A 22 5.65 0.64 10.24
C TYR A 22 5.92 0.69 8.71
N PRO A 23 7.01 0.11 8.14
CA PRO A 23 7.22 0.10 6.69
C PRO A 23 6.14 -0.66 5.92
N ASN A 24 5.42 -1.58 6.59
CA ASN A 24 4.35 -2.34 5.96
C ASN A 24 3.19 -1.44 5.51
N TYR A 25 2.92 -0.34 6.24
CA TYR A 25 1.91 0.64 5.82
C TYR A 25 2.27 1.28 4.49
N PHE A 26 3.52 1.69 4.28
CA PHE A 26 3.97 2.28 3.01
C PHE A 26 3.87 1.29 1.85
N ARG A 27 4.16 0.01 2.10
CA ARG A 27 3.92 -1.04 1.10
C ARG A 27 2.44 -1.13 0.72
N TRP A 28 1.53 -1.08 1.70
CA TRP A 28 0.10 -1.12 1.42
C TRP A 28 -0.39 0.15 0.71
N PHE A 29 0.18 1.32 0.98
CA PHE A 29 -0.13 2.55 0.25
C PHE A 29 0.28 2.45 -1.24
N ASP A 30 1.44 1.86 -1.53
CA ASP A 30 1.88 1.58 -2.91
C ASP A 30 0.96 0.57 -3.60
N HIS A 31 0.53 -0.48 -2.88
CA HIS A 31 -0.46 -1.42 -3.38
C HIS A 31 -1.78 -0.71 -3.71
N GLY A 32 -2.28 0.13 -2.81
CA GLY A 32 -3.50 0.91 -3.01
C GLY A 32 -3.41 1.83 -4.22
N THR A 33 -2.25 2.45 -4.43
CA THR A 33 -1.98 3.26 -5.64
C THR A 33 -2.07 2.39 -6.89
N ARG A 34 -1.38 1.25 -6.95
CA ARG A 34 -1.49 0.34 -8.10
C ARG A 34 -2.93 -0.12 -8.35
N HIS A 35 -3.65 -0.52 -7.30
CA HIS A 35 -5.03 -0.99 -7.42
C HIS A 35 -5.99 0.14 -7.86
N LEU A 36 -5.75 1.39 -7.46
CA LEU A 36 -6.52 2.55 -7.94
C LEU A 36 -6.42 2.68 -9.46
N PHE A 37 -5.21 2.60 -10.02
CA PHE A 37 -4.99 2.63 -11.48
C PHE A 37 -5.68 1.45 -12.17
N GLU A 38 -5.54 0.23 -11.64
CA GLU A 38 -6.21 -0.96 -12.16
C GLU A 38 -7.75 -0.84 -12.14
N SER A 39 -8.31 -0.21 -11.10
CA SER A 39 -9.77 -0.03 -10.95
C SER A 39 -10.42 0.80 -12.07
N VAL A 40 -9.62 1.60 -12.79
CA VAL A 40 -10.07 2.39 -13.94
C VAL A 40 -9.53 1.85 -15.27
N GLY A 41 -9.06 0.61 -15.28
CA GLY A 41 -8.53 -0.05 -16.50
C GLY A 41 -7.13 0.41 -16.91
N LEU A 42 -6.43 1.13 -16.05
CA LEU A 42 -5.09 1.65 -16.32
C LEU A 42 -4.04 0.73 -15.68
N ASN A 43 -3.58 -0.30 -16.39
CA ASN A 43 -2.49 -1.13 -15.88
C ASN A 43 -1.15 -0.34 -15.92
N LEU A 44 -0.52 -0.16 -14.75
CA LEU A 44 0.72 0.62 -14.64
C LEU A 44 1.86 0.07 -15.52
N LYS A 45 2.01 -1.26 -15.62
CA LYS A 45 3.03 -1.86 -16.49
C LYS A 45 2.79 -1.48 -17.96
N THR A 46 1.56 -1.62 -18.44
CA THR A 46 1.21 -1.23 -19.81
C THR A 46 1.44 0.26 -20.05
N LEU A 47 1.12 1.12 -19.08
CA LEU A 47 1.38 2.55 -19.19
C LEU A 47 2.89 2.86 -19.25
N PHE A 48 3.69 2.24 -18.39
CA PHE A 48 5.13 2.45 -18.36
C PHE A 48 5.78 2.04 -19.70
N ASP A 49 5.37 0.89 -20.24
CA ASP A 49 5.79 0.41 -21.56
C ASP A 49 5.34 1.39 -22.68
N ALA A 50 4.09 1.87 -22.66
CA ALA A 50 3.55 2.75 -23.69
C ALA A 50 4.20 4.15 -23.72
N TYR A 51 4.53 4.69 -22.55
CA TYR A 51 5.08 6.05 -22.41
C TYR A 51 6.61 6.07 -22.23
N GLN A 52 7.28 4.91 -22.28
CA GLN A 52 8.73 4.79 -22.11
C GLN A 52 9.24 5.42 -20.80
N VAL A 53 8.51 5.18 -19.71
CA VAL A 53 8.88 5.63 -18.36
C VAL A 53 9.23 4.44 -17.48
N ILE A 54 10.17 4.63 -16.55
CA ILE A 54 10.67 3.55 -15.68
C ILE A 54 9.67 3.23 -14.55
N GLY A 55 8.84 4.21 -14.19
CA GLY A 55 7.80 4.07 -13.18
C GLY A 55 7.37 5.41 -12.61
N THR A 56 6.75 5.37 -11.44
CA THR A 56 6.29 6.53 -10.68
C THR A 56 7.15 6.72 -9.43
N PRO A 57 8.24 7.51 -9.49
CA PRO A 57 9.10 7.71 -8.33
C PRO A 57 8.35 8.46 -7.22
N LEU A 58 8.44 7.93 -5.99
CA LEU A 58 7.90 8.57 -4.79
C LEU A 58 8.90 9.62 -4.29
N VAL A 59 8.50 10.90 -4.30
CA VAL A 59 9.37 12.02 -3.91
C VAL A 59 9.32 12.29 -2.40
N ASP A 60 8.14 12.16 -1.79
CA ASP A 60 7.92 12.36 -0.36
C ASP A 60 6.79 11.44 0.12
N ALA A 61 6.88 11.01 1.39
CA ALA A 61 5.88 10.17 2.02
C ALA A 61 5.84 10.40 3.53
N ARG A 62 4.63 10.61 4.06
CA ARG A 62 4.38 10.81 5.49
C ARG A 62 3.20 9.95 5.94
N ALA A 63 3.32 9.40 7.14
CA ALA A 63 2.25 8.71 7.83
C ALA A 63 2.27 9.06 9.32
N GLU A 64 1.09 9.12 9.94
CA GLU A 64 0.93 9.28 11.38
C GLU A 64 0.28 8.02 11.94
N PHE A 65 0.94 7.38 12.90
CA PHE A 65 0.51 6.11 13.48
C PHE A 65 -0.21 6.37 14.81
N LEU A 66 -1.52 6.63 14.72
CA LEU A 66 -2.33 7.03 15.87
C LEU A 66 -2.61 5.86 16.82
N TYR A 67 -2.83 4.67 16.28
CA TYR A 67 -3.14 3.45 17.03
C TYR A 67 -2.43 2.24 16.42
N PRO A 68 -2.00 1.27 17.24
CA PRO A 68 -1.35 0.07 16.73
C PRO A 68 -2.36 -0.91 16.13
N CYS A 69 -2.09 -1.41 14.92
CA CYS A 69 -2.72 -2.62 14.39
C CYS A 69 -1.93 -3.86 14.82
N ARG A 70 -2.61 -5.00 14.95
CA ARG A 70 -2.08 -6.27 15.45
C ARG A 70 -2.48 -7.43 14.55
N PHE A 71 -1.77 -8.55 14.67
CA PHE A 71 -2.12 -9.80 13.99
C PHE A 71 -3.59 -10.18 14.20
N GLY A 72 -4.28 -10.48 13.09
CA GLY A 72 -5.71 -10.83 13.08
C GLY A 72 -6.65 -9.64 12.91
N ASP A 73 -6.16 -8.40 13.00
CA ASP A 73 -6.96 -7.22 12.68
C ASP A 73 -7.31 -7.18 11.19
N ARG A 74 -8.43 -6.55 10.86
CA ARG A 74 -8.83 -6.20 9.49
C ARG A 74 -8.98 -4.69 9.39
N VAL A 75 -8.30 -4.09 8.43
CA VAL A 75 -8.28 -2.64 8.22
C VAL A 75 -8.57 -2.28 6.76
N GLN A 76 -8.94 -1.02 6.54
CA GLN A 76 -9.32 -0.44 5.25
C GLN A 76 -8.64 0.91 5.06
#